data_AF-A0A5C6ZGM2-F1
#
_entry.id   AF-A0A5C6ZGM2-F1
#
_cell.length_a   1.000
_cell.length_b   1.000
_cell.length_c   1.000
_cell.angle_alpha   90.00
_cell.angle_beta   90.00
_cell.angle_gamma   90.00
#
_symmetry.space_group_name_H-M   'P 1'
#
loop_
_entity.id
_entity.type
_entity.pdbx_description
1 polymer ?
#
loop_
_entity_poly.entity_id
_entity_poly.type
_entity_poly.pdbx_seq_one_letter_code
_entity_poly.pdbx_strand_id
1 'polypeptide(L)'
;MKLQTDSTDQLIYENDLLQLTVLGGIKLEGLDRMRSTLKVQLQESSRPPVRHNLDLYNDTQLEKFIRKCAERLEIGTSIISASLSELTEELEKYRLQEIKTKEENLKPKFKKLNLGEIEEAETFLKQTDLLTKTNELIGKSGVIGEEINRLLMYIIFTSRKREQPLHVIGLGSSGTGKTHLQEKVGELIPEEERVSITTLSENAFYYFGKQELKNKVILIEDLDGAENALYPLRELQTKKRIVKTIASKNTKGETQTKYLVVEGPVCVAGCTTKEHIYEDNANRSFLIYLDESTIQDEKIMQYQRQLSAGEINTYEQKEIQEFLQNTQRVLKPITIRNPFANKLNLPQSVFKPRRTNNHYLQFIEAITFYYQYQREQQTDKETGEIYIETTLEDIENANRLLKEVLLRKSDELTGSCRNYLETLKTYLKAKKKKEFTGLEIRTQLRIKESTLRNYHKHLQLLGYIKRNTNKKTRSYTFELVISKDYETLQKDIQTALDKALQNIKKK
;
A
#
# COMPACT_ATOMS: atom_id res chain seq x y z
N MET A 1 43.83 -13.83 -18.64
CA MET A 1 42.95 -14.95 -18.23
C MET A 1 41.77 -14.35 -17.47
N LYS A 2 40.56 -14.89 -17.62
CA LYS A 2 39.35 -14.36 -16.96
C LYS A 2 38.50 -15.52 -16.46
N LEU A 3 37.86 -15.32 -15.31
CA LEU A 3 36.82 -16.22 -14.80
C LEU A 3 35.59 -16.14 -15.72
N GLN A 4 35.19 -17.26 -16.29
CA GLN A 4 33.95 -17.42 -17.04
C GLN A 4 32.80 -17.58 -16.03
N THR A 5 31.76 -16.76 -16.18
CA THR A 5 30.65 -16.60 -15.21
C THR A 5 29.28 -16.86 -15.82
N ASP A 6 29.24 -17.58 -16.95
CA ASP A 6 28.01 -17.83 -17.73
C ASP A 6 26.95 -18.65 -16.96
N SER A 7 27.35 -19.35 -15.90
CA SER A 7 26.47 -20.07 -14.97
C SER A 7 26.89 -19.83 -13.53
N THR A 8 25.95 -19.43 -12.67
CA THR A 8 26.20 -19.23 -11.22
C THR A 8 26.58 -20.51 -10.49
N ASP A 9 26.19 -21.66 -11.04
CA ASP A 9 26.45 -22.98 -10.47
C ASP A 9 27.80 -23.56 -10.91
N GLN A 10 28.46 -22.93 -11.89
CA GLN A 10 29.73 -23.39 -12.42
C GLN A 10 30.61 -22.22 -12.86
N LEU A 11 31.62 -21.89 -12.05
CA LEU A 11 32.60 -20.84 -12.39
C LEU A 11 33.87 -21.50 -12.93
N ILE A 12 34.36 -21.06 -14.07
CA ILE A 12 35.50 -21.68 -14.76
C ILE A 12 36.63 -20.67 -14.90
N TYR A 13 37.80 -21.00 -14.36
CA TYR A 13 39.03 -20.26 -14.57
C TYR A 13 39.98 -21.09 -15.41
N GLU A 14 40.51 -20.51 -16.47
CA GLU A 14 41.39 -21.18 -17.42
C GLU A 14 42.67 -20.37 -17.62
N ASN A 15 43.80 -21.05 -17.54
CA ASN A 15 45.10 -20.57 -17.98
C ASN A 15 45.73 -21.56 -18.96
N ASP A 16 46.91 -21.24 -19.50
CA ASP A 16 47.54 -22.01 -20.58
C ASP A 16 47.80 -23.49 -20.25
N LEU A 17 47.77 -23.89 -18.97
CA LEU A 17 48.06 -25.25 -18.52
C LEU A 17 46.86 -25.93 -17.84
N LEU A 18 46.09 -25.18 -17.05
CA LEU A 18 45.06 -25.69 -16.15
C LEU A 18 43.70 -25.07 -16.42
N GLN A 19 42.67 -25.89 -16.23
CA GLN A 19 41.29 -25.48 -16.09
C GLN A 19 40.84 -25.82 -14.67
N LEU A 20 40.47 -24.77 -13.93
CA LEU A 20 39.95 -24.82 -12.58
C LEU A 20 38.45 -24.53 -12.61
N THR A 21 37.63 -25.49 -12.20
CA THR A 21 36.18 -25.32 -12.13
C THR A 21 35.70 -25.32 -10.69
N VAL A 22 34.98 -24.28 -10.29
CA VAL A 22 34.25 -24.21 -9.03
C VAL A 22 32.85 -24.80 -9.24
N LEU A 23 32.56 -25.92 -8.57
CA LEU A 23 31.29 -26.63 -8.67
C LEU A 23 30.33 -26.18 -7.56
N GLY A 24 29.13 -25.73 -7.96
CA GLY A 24 28.09 -25.24 -7.05
C GLY A 24 28.27 -23.79 -6.61
N GLY A 25 29.12 -23.03 -7.32
CA GLY A 25 29.41 -21.63 -7.03
C GLY A 25 30.11 -21.39 -5.69
N ILE A 26 30.06 -20.13 -5.23
CA ILE A 26 30.59 -19.70 -3.93
C ILE A 26 29.49 -19.04 -3.08
N LYS A 27 29.60 -19.16 -1.76
CA LYS A 27 28.72 -18.43 -0.84
C LYS A 27 29.05 -16.95 -0.86
N LEU A 28 28.03 -16.10 -0.94
CA LEU A 28 28.21 -14.64 -0.87
C LEU A 28 28.35 -14.16 0.58
N GLU A 29 27.73 -14.83 1.55
CA GLU A 29 27.76 -14.48 2.98
C GLU A 29 28.99 -15.06 3.73
N GLY A 30 29.49 -14.34 4.74
CA GLY A 30 30.66 -14.74 5.54
C GLY A 30 31.97 -14.55 4.78
N LEU A 31 32.44 -13.30 4.71
CA LEU A 31 33.62 -12.87 3.93
C LEU A 31 34.95 -13.41 4.49
N ASP A 32 34.91 -14.02 5.67
CA ASP A 32 36.04 -14.61 6.38
C ASP A 32 36.43 -16.02 5.86
N ARG A 33 35.64 -16.60 4.95
CA ARG A 33 35.85 -17.95 4.42
C ARG A 33 35.46 -18.08 2.95
N MET A 34 36.11 -18.98 2.22
CA MET A 34 35.84 -19.29 0.82
C MET A 34 35.80 -20.81 0.61
N ARG A 35 34.78 -21.45 1.20
CA ARG A 35 34.55 -22.88 1.04
C ARG A 35 33.91 -23.19 -0.31
N SER A 36 34.57 -24.01 -1.11
CA SER A 36 34.10 -24.40 -2.43
C SER A 36 34.53 -25.83 -2.80
N THR A 37 33.89 -26.41 -3.81
CA THR A 37 34.32 -27.68 -4.39
C THR A 37 35.05 -27.38 -5.70
N LEU A 38 36.36 -27.61 -5.73
CA LEU A 38 37.20 -27.37 -6.90
C LEU A 38 37.40 -28.65 -7.70
N LYS A 39 37.38 -28.50 -9.03
CA LYS A 39 37.81 -29.50 -10.01
C LYS A 39 38.99 -28.93 -10.78
N VAL A 40 40.15 -29.58 -10.71
CA VAL A 40 41.40 -29.17 -11.35
C VAL A 40 41.72 -30.17 -12.45
N GLN A 41 41.95 -29.69 -13.68
CA GLN A 41 42.32 -30.52 -14.81
C GLN A 41 43.31 -29.81 -15.74
N LEU A 42 44.10 -30.58 -16.47
CA LEU A 42 44.96 -30.07 -17.54
C LEU A 42 44.14 -29.90 -18.81
N GLN A 43 44.42 -28.85 -19.61
CA GLN A 43 43.65 -28.59 -20.82
C GLN A 43 43.83 -29.67 -21.90
N GLU A 44 45.02 -30.25 -22.02
CA GLU A 44 45.37 -31.21 -23.09
C GLU A 44 45.93 -32.53 -22.52
N SER A 45 45.26 -33.12 -21.53
CA SER A 45 45.73 -34.38 -20.91
C SER A 45 44.62 -35.42 -20.75
N SER A 46 44.99 -36.69 -20.90
CA SER A 46 44.15 -37.85 -20.58
C SER A 46 44.06 -38.16 -19.08
N ARG A 47 44.76 -37.38 -18.23
CA ARG A 47 44.75 -37.57 -16.79
C ARG A 47 43.40 -37.19 -16.17
N PRO A 48 42.87 -37.99 -15.24
CA PRO A 48 41.59 -37.70 -14.62
C PRO A 48 41.66 -36.42 -13.76
N PRO A 49 40.61 -35.59 -13.77
CA PRO A 49 40.55 -34.37 -12.98
C PRO A 49 40.54 -34.65 -11.47
N VAL A 50 41.22 -33.80 -10.70
CA VAL A 50 41.20 -33.87 -9.24
C VAL A 50 40.05 -33.04 -8.71
N ARG A 51 39.20 -33.63 -7.85
CA ARG A 51 38.09 -32.93 -7.19
C ARG A 51 38.27 -32.90 -5.69
N HIS A 52 38.06 -31.76 -5.06
CA HIS A 52 38.10 -31.64 -3.61
C HIS A 52 37.27 -30.48 -3.08
N ASN A 53 36.68 -30.67 -1.89
CA ASN A 53 36.03 -29.60 -1.14
C ASN A 53 37.04 -29.05 -0.14
N LEU A 54 37.30 -27.74 -0.19
CA LEU A 54 38.22 -27.06 0.70
C LEU A 54 37.79 -25.61 0.92
N ASP A 55 38.36 -25.00 1.95
CA ASP A 55 38.36 -23.55 2.12
C ASP A 55 39.61 -22.95 1.49
N LEU A 56 39.43 -22.10 0.47
CA LEU A 56 40.53 -21.43 -0.25
C LEU A 56 41.34 -20.48 0.65
N TYR A 57 40.77 -20.02 1.77
CA TYR A 57 41.47 -19.17 2.76
C TYR A 57 42.21 -19.97 3.83
N ASN A 58 42.12 -21.31 3.81
CA ASN A 58 42.80 -22.16 4.76
C ASN A 58 44.09 -22.72 4.15
N ASP A 59 45.22 -22.10 4.49
CA ASP A 59 46.55 -22.46 3.97
C ASP A 59 46.87 -23.96 4.13
N THR A 60 46.50 -24.55 5.28
CA THR A 60 46.78 -25.97 5.55
C THR A 60 45.99 -26.90 4.62
N GLN A 61 44.74 -26.56 4.29
CA GLN A 61 43.94 -27.33 3.34
C GLN A 61 44.43 -27.10 1.91
N LEU A 62 44.77 -25.85 1.57
CA LEU A 62 45.25 -25.46 0.26
C LEU A 62 46.58 -26.15 -0.08
N GLU A 63 47.53 -26.17 0.85
CA GLU A 63 48.84 -26.83 0.66
C GLU A 63 48.69 -28.34 0.42
N LYS A 64 47.84 -29.01 1.23
CA LYS A 64 47.52 -30.44 1.03
C LYS A 64 46.89 -30.69 -0.33
N PHE A 65 46.01 -29.80 -0.77
CA PHE A 65 45.35 -29.90 -2.07
C PHE A 65 46.32 -29.67 -3.24
N ILE A 66 47.22 -28.68 -3.12
CA ILE A 66 48.28 -28.40 -4.11
C ILE A 66 49.17 -29.63 -4.28
N ARG A 67 49.66 -30.23 -3.19
CA ARG A 67 50.50 -31.45 -3.24
C ARG A 67 49.76 -32.60 -3.93
N LYS A 68 48.49 -32.83 -3.56
CA LYS A 68 47.66 -33.87 -4.17
C LYS A 68 47.42 -33.65 -5.67
N CYS A 69 47.24 -32.40 -6.09
CA CYS A 69 47.10 -32.06 -7.51
C CYS A 69 48.43 -32.21 -8.25
N ALA A 70 49.54 -31.79 -7.65
CA ALA A 70 50.88 -31.91 -8.22
C ALA A 70 51.25 -33.38 -8.47
N GLU A 71 50.98 -34.26 -7.51
CA GLU A 71 51.22 -35.70 -7.63
C GLU A 71 50.35 -36.34 -8.73
N ARG A 72 49.05 -36.04 -8.78
CA ARG A 72 48.11 -36.69 -9.71
C ARG A 72 48.19 -36.17 -11.13
N LEU A 73 48.52 -34.89 -11.30
CA LEU A 73 48.63 -34.24 -12.60
C LEU A 73 50.09 -34.17 -13.08
N GLU A 74 51.05 -34.60 -12.27
CA GLU A 74 52.51 -34.52 -12.47
C GLU A 74 52.97 -33.14 -12.95
N ILE A 75 52.58 -32.11 -12.21
CA ILE A 75 52.95 -30.72 -12.46
C ILE A 75 53.55 -30.09 -11.21
N GLY A 76 54.38 -29.06 -11.41
CA GLY A 76 55.02 -28.35 -10.30
C GLY A 76 54.00 -27.73 -9.34
N THR A 77 54.28 -27.84 -8.04
CA THR A 77 53.45 -27.23 -6.98
C THR A 77 53.34 -25.71 -7.13
N SER A 78 54.40 -25.06 -7.63
CA SER A 78 54.43 -23.62 -7.92
C SER A 78 53.37 -23.19 -8.94
N ILE A 79 53.15 -23.98 -10.00
CA ILE A 79 52.19 -23.69 -11.06
C ILE A 79 50.76 -23.78 -10.53
N ILE A 80 50.45 -24.83 -9.78
CA ILE A 80 49.13 -25.01 -9.16
C ILE A 80 48.88 -23.91 -8.12
N SER A 81 49.89 -23.60 -7.30
CA SER A 81 49.79 -22.55 -6.28
C SER A 81 49.48 -21.19 -6.91
N ALA A 82 50.19 -20.83 -7.97
CA ALA A 82 49.93 -19.58 -8.70
C ALA A 82 48.51 -19.57 -9.29
N SER A 83 48.10 -20.66 -9.95
CA SER A 83 46.77 -20.77 -10.57
C SER A 83 45.63 -20.69 -9.54
N LEU A 84 45.80 -21.30 -8.36
CA LEU A 84 44.82 -21.23 -7.28
C LEU A 84 44.78 -19.85 -6.63
N SER A 85 45.92 -19.15 -6.54
CA SER A 85 45.97 -17.76 -6.06
C SER A 85 45.21 -16.84 -7.01
N GLU A 86 45.45 -16.96 -8.32
CA GLU A 86 44.73 -16.19 -9.35
C GLU A 86 43.23 -16.47 -9.34
N LEU A 87 42.84 -17.75 -9.26
CA LEU A 87 41.42 -18.13 -9.10
C LEU A 87 40.81 -17.48 -7.86
N THR A 88 41.52 -17.49 -6.73
CA THR A 88 41.02 -16.91 -5.47
C THR A 88 40.77 -15.41 -5.64
N GLU A 89 41.71 -14.67 -6.24
CA GLU A 89 41.55 -13.24 -6.51
C GLU A 89 40.35 -12.95 -7.43
N GLU A 90 40.17 -13.73 -8.49
CA GLU A 90 39.03 -13.57 -9.40
C GLU A 90 37.68 -13.94 -8.74
N LEU A 91 37.67 -14.94 -7.86
CA LEU A 91 36.49 -15.29 -7.06
C LEU A 91 36.14 -14.20 -6.05
N GLU A 92 37.12 -13.52 -5.47
CA GLU A 92 36.91 -12.35 -4.59
C GLU A 92 36.27 -11.19 -5.35
N LYS A 93 36.80 -10.85 -6.53
CA LYS A 93 36.23 -9.82 -7.41
C LYS A 93 34.80 -10.16 -7.79
N TYR A 94 34.56 -11.40 -8.24
CA TYR A 94 33.22 -11.89 -8.57
C TYR A 94 32.27 -11.80 -7.37
N ARG A 95 32.70 -12.25 -6.19
CA ARG A 95 31.89 -12.21 -4.96
C ARG A 95 31.48 -10.79 -4.59
N LEU A 96 32.42 -9.84 -4.62
CA LEU A 96 32.15 -8.43 -4.33
C LEU A 96 31.20 -7.82 -5.36
N GLN A 97 31.39 -8.16 -6.63
CA GLN A 97 30.53 -7.70 -7.71
C GLN A 97 29.10 -8.26 -7.56
N GLU A 98 28.94 -9.54 -7.27
CA GLU A 98 27.63 -10.18 -7.06
C GLU A 98 26.91 -9.63 -5.83
N ILE A 99 27.62 -9.36 -4.73
CA ILE A 99 27.06 -8.70 -3.55
C ILE A 99 26.54 -7.32 -3.95
N LYS A 100 27.35 -6.52 -4.66
CA LYS A 100 26.96 -5.20 -5.15
C LYS A 100 25.76 -5.26 -6.10
N THR A 101 25.76 -6.20 -7.04
CA THR A 101 24.65 -6.42 -7.99
C THR A 101 23.37 -6.85 -7.27
N LYS A 102 23.45 -7.73 -6.26
CA LYS A 102 22.30 -8.08 -5.43
C LYS A 102 21.78 -6.90 -4.64
N GLU A 103 22.66 -6.12 -4.03
CA GLU A 103 22.29 -4.88 -3.33
C GLU A 103 21.67 -3.85 -4.28
N GLU A 104 22.16 -3.73 -5.51
CA GLU A 104 21.60 -2.83 -6.54
C GLU A 104 20.26 -3.34 -7.09
N ASN A 105 20.09 -4.64 -7.28
CA ASN A 105 18.81 -5.23 -7.70
C ASN A 105 17.73 -5.16 -6.62
N LEU A 106 18.13 -5.13 -5.35
CA LEU A 106 17.22 -4.93 -4.21
C LEU A 106 16.84 -3.44 -4.03
N LYS A 107 17.59 -2.51 -4.64
CA LYS A 107 17.20 -1.09 -4.61
C LYS A 107 16.05 -0.83 -5.57
N PRO A 108 15.05 -0.02 -5.17
CA PRO A 108 13.94 0.33 -6.05
C PRO A 108 14.48 1.04 -7.31
N LYS A 109 14.21 0.46 -8.48
CA LYS A 109 14.57 1.05 -9.77
C LYS A 109 13.65 2.24 -10.04
N PHE A 110 14.20 3.45 -10.03
CA PHE A 110 13.46 4.66 -10.40
C PHE A 110 13.29 4.71 -11.92
N LYS A 111 12.05 4.67 -12.41
CA LYS A 111 11.75 4.87 -13.84
C LYS A 111 11.98 6.35 -14.17
N LYS A 112 12.95 6.64 -15.04
CA LYS A 112 13.08 7.95 -15.66
C LYS A 112 12.14 8.01 -16.87
N LEU A 113 11.17 8.91 -16.83
CA LEU A 113 10.26 9.13 -17.95
C LEU A 113 11.02 9.71 -19.15
N ASN A 114 10.63 9.28 -20.35
CA ASN A 114 11.04 9.95 -21.57
C ASN A 114 10.15 11.20 -21.85
N LEU A 115 10.55 12.04 -22.81
CA LEU A 115 9.83 13.28 -23.12
C LEU A 115 8.38 13.01 -23.58
N GLY A 116 8.15 11.98 -24.39
CA GLY A 116 6.81 11.62 -24.85
C GLY A 116 5.88 11.21 -23.71
N GLU A 117 6.37 10.39 -22.77
CA GLU A 117 5.60 9.99 -21.58
C GLU A 117 5.28 11.18 -20.67
N ILE A 118 6.19 12.16 -20.56
CA ILE A 118 5.95 13.38 -19.80
C ILE A 118 4.87 14.22 -20.49
N GLU A 119 5.00 14.46 -21.79
CA GLU A 119 4.05 15.25 -22.57
C GLU A 119 2.65 14.64 -22.57
N GLU A 120 2.55 13.31 -22.71
CA GLU A 120 1.28 12.58 -22.67
C GLU A 120 0.60 12.73 -21.31
N ALA A 121 1.35 12.51 -20.22
CA ALA A 121 0.86 12.63 -18.86
C ALA A 121 0.45 14.07 -18.51
N GLU A 122 1.25 15.06 -18.88
CA GLU A 122 0.91 16.47 -18.67
C GLU A 122 -0.30 16.90 -19.51
N THR A 123 -0.40 16.43 -20.75
CA THR A 123 -1.55 16.71 -21.63
C THR A 123 -2.83 16.18 -21.02
N PHE A 124 -2.81 14.96 -20.48
CA PHE A 124 -3.94 14.39 -19.76
C PHE A 124 -4.32 15.20 -18.52
N LEU A 125 -3.33 15.59 -17.69
CA LEU A 125 -3.57 16.38 -16.49
C LEU A 125 -4.13 17.79 -16.78
N LYS A 126 -3.98 18.30 -18.01
CA LYS A 126 -4.56 19.58 -18.48
C LYS A 126 -6.00 19.45 -19.00
N GLN A 127 -6.53 18.24 -19.15
CA GLN A 127 -7.87 18.05 -19.73
C GLN A 127 -9.01 18.44 -18.77
N THR A 128 -10.11 18.93 -19.34
CA THR A 128 -11.37 19.11 -18.60
C THR A 128 -11.92 17.76 -18.12
N ASP A 129 -12.72 17.81 -17.05
CA ASP A 129 -13.34 16.64 -16.41
C ASP A 129 -12.32 15.60 -15.93
N LEU A 130 -11.15 16.08 -15.48
CA LEU A 130 -9.99 15.25 -15.14
C LEU A 130 -10.36 14.09 -14.21
N LEU A 131 -11.06 14.35 -13.10
CA LEU A 131 -11.42 13.28 -12.16
C LEU A 131 -12.32 12.20 -12.77
N THR A 132 -13.23 12.57 -13.68
CA THR A 132 -14.11 11.62 -14.37
C THR A 132 -13.28 10.73 -15.28
N LYS A 133 -12.41 11.33 -16.10
CA LYS A 133 -11.53 10.60 -17.01
C LYS A 133 -10.52 9.72 -16.26
N THR A 134 -9.95 10.22 -15.17
CA THR A 134 -9.10 9.43 -14.27
C THR A 134 -9.88 8.23 -13.74
N ASN A 135 -11.13 8.42 -13.31
CA ASN A 135 -11.94 7.32 -12.80
C ASN A 135 -12.27 6.27 -13.87
N GLU A 136 -12.54 6.69 -15.10
CA GLU A 136 -12.73 5.78 -16.24
C GLU A 136 -11.48 4.95 -16.51
N LEU A 137 -10.29 5.58 -16.51
CA LEU A 137 -9.01 4.89 -16.68
C LEU A 137 -8.72 3.92 -15.54
N ILE A 138 -9.00 4.30 -14.28
CA ILE A 138 -8.91 3.38 -13.13
C ILE A 138 -9.81 2.15 -13.35
N GLY A 139 -11.01 2.35 -13.90
CA GLY A 139 -11.89 1.22 -14.25
C GLY A 139 -11.30 0.33 -15.34
N LYS A 140 -10.78 0.94 -16.41
CA LYS A 140 -10.16 0.23 -17.54
C LYS A 140 -8.87 -0.49 -17.16
N SER A 141 -8.13 -0.02 -16.15
CA SER A 141 -6.94 -0.71 -15.62
C SER A 141 -7.27 -1.96 -14.79
N GLY A 142 -8.55 -2.33 -14.64
CA GLY A 142 -8.99 -3.55 -13.96
C GLY A 142 -9.54 -3.35 -12.55
N VAL A 143 -9.77 -2.12 -12.09
CA VAL A 143 -10.43 -1.86 -10.79
C VAL A 143 -11.95 -1.80 -10.97
N ILE A 144 -12.63 -2.93 -10.79
CA ILE A 144 -14.05 -3.08 -11.13
C ILE A 144 -14.99 -2.51 -10.06
N GLY A 145 -15.93 -1.66 -10.49
CA GLY A 145 -16.90 -1.02 -9.61
C GLY A 145 -16.24 -0.09 -8.60
N GLU A 146 -16.82 0.05 -7.40
CA GLU A 146 -16.26 0.88 -6.30
C GLU A 146 -15.91 2.32 -6.76
N GLU A 147 -16.71 2.90 -7.66
CA GLU A 147 -16.32 4.09 -8.44
C GLU A 147 -15.98 5.31 -7.59
N ILE A 148 -16.67 5.50 -6.46
CA ILE A 148 -16.38 6.57 -5.50
C ILE A 148 -15.13 6.21 -4.68
N ASN A 149 -15.09 4.99 -4.13
CA ASN A 149 -14.02 4.53 -3.24
C ASN A 149 -12.66 4.44 -3.94
N ARG A 150 -12.62 3.93 -5.17
CA ARG A 150 -11.37 3.80 -5.95
C ARG A 150 -10.78 5.18 -6.30
N LEU A 151 -11.63 6.15 -6.69
CA LEU A 151 -11.19 7.50 -7.00
C LEU A 151 -10.75 8.25 -5.73
N LEU A 152 -11.53 8.15 -4.66
CA LEU A 152 -11.18 8.73 -3.36
C LEU A 152 -9.84 8.18 -2.86
N MET A 153 -9.62 6.87 -2.94
CA MET A 153 -8.38 6.22 -2.55
C MET A 153 -7.21 6.67 -3.41
N TYR A 154 -7.38 6.78 -4.74
CA TYR A 154 -6.36 7.27 -5.66
C TYR A 154 -5.92 8.71 -5.32
N ILE A 155 -6.87 9.60 -5.00
CA ILE A 155 -6.56 10.99 -4.58
C ILE A 155 -5.86 11.02 -3.21
N ILE A 156 -6.29 10.19 -2.26
CA ILE A 156 -5.59 10.05 -0.98
C ILE A 156 -4.15 9.58 -1.19
N PHE A 157 -3.92 8.58 -2.04
CA PHE A 157 -2.55 8.11 -2.34
C PHE A 157 -1.71 9.20 -3.01
N THR A 158 -2.32 10.00 -3.88
CA THR A 158 -1.68 11.16 -4.53
C THR A 158 -1.17 12.18 -3.51
N SER A 159 -1.88 12.36 -2.39
CA SER A 159 -1.49 13.31 -1.34
C SER A 159 -0.15 12.99 -0.65
N ARG A 160 0.45 11.80 -0.86
CA ARG A 160 1.80 11.44 -0.36
C ARG A 160 2.88 12.45 -0.75
N LYS A 161 2.70 13.15 -1.88
CA LYS A 161 3.63 14.17 -2.39
C LYS A 161 3.43 15.56 -1.75
N ARG A 162 2.39 15.71 -0.93
CA ARG A 162 2.10 16.94 -0.19
C ARG A 162 2.76 16.91 1.18
N GLU A 163 2.87 18.08 1.80
CA GLU A 163 3.39 18.17 3.16
C GLU A 163 2.51 17.44 4.19
N GLN A 164 1.20 17.45 4.00
CA GLN A 164 0.21 16.81 4.86
C GLN A 164 -0.53 15.72 4.07
N PRO A 165 0.04 14.49 3.94
CA PRO A 165 -0.67 13.40 3.32
C PRO A 165 -1.90 12.99 4.11
N LEU A 166 -2.83 12.40 3.39
CA LEU A 166 -4.02 11.76 3.90
C LEU A 166 -3.76 10.26 4.09
N HIS A 167 -4.62 9.64 4.89
CA HIS A 167 -4.56 8.20 5.18
C HIS A 167 -5.94 7.60 4.98
N VAL A 168 -6.01 6.33 4.60
CA VAL A 168 -7.28 5.63 4.33
C VAL A 168 -7.31 4.28 5.01
N ILE A 169 -8.47 3.89 5.51
CA ILE A 169 -8.70 2.56 6.06
C ILE A 169 -9.96 1.99 5.41
N GLY A 170 -9.81 0.83 4.77
CA GLY A 170 -10.90 0.04 4.23
C GLY A 170 -11.56 -0.83 5.30
N LEU A 171 -12.86 -0.65 5.48
CA LEU A 171 -13.72 -1.41 6.37
C LEU A 171 -14.67 -2.31 5.57
N GLY A 172 -14.88 -3.52 6.07
CA GLY A 172 -15.76 -4.49 5.44
C GLY A 172 -15.56 -5.90 5.99
N SER A 173 -16.53 -6.76 5.78
CA SER A 173 -16.46 -8.15 6.24
C SER A 173 -15.36 -8.95 5.50
N SER A 174 -14.93 -10.09 6.06
CA SER A 174 -13.93 -10.93 5.38
C SER A 174 -14.46 -11.43 4.04
N GLY A 175 -13.63 -11.40 2.99
CA GLY A 175 -14.00 -11.84 1.63
C GLY A 175 -14.65 -10.78 0.73
N THR A 176 -14.84 -9.55 1.21
CA THR A 176 -15.47 -8.44 0.44
C THR A 176 -14.55 -7.73 -0.55
N GLY A 177 -13.31 -8.22 -0.76
CA GLY A 177 -12.38 -7.59 -1.69
C GLY A 177 -11.66 -6.34 -1.17
N LYS A 178 -11.62 -6.09 0.15
CA LYS A 178 -10.90 -4.94 0.75
C LYS A 178 -9.45 -4.81 0.28
N THR A 179 -8.71 -5.89 0.49
CA THR A 179 -7.30 -5.98 0.12
C THR A 179 -7.14 -5.84 -1.39
N HIS A 180 -8.05 -6.43 -2.17
CA HIS A 180 -8.04 -6.32 -3.64
C HIS A 180 -8.23 -4.88 -4.12
N LEU A 181 -9.19 -4.11 -3.57
CA LEU A 181 -9.36 -2.69 -3.92
C LEU A 181 -8.10 -1.88 -3.59
N GLN A 182 -7.55 -2.07 -2.39
CA GLN A 182 -6.34 -1.39 -1.94
C GLN A 182 -5.12 -1.71 -2.81
N GLU A 183 -4.90 -3.00 -3.12
CA GLU A 183 -3.81 -3.45 -3.97
C GLU A 183 -3.94 -2.91 -5.38
N LYS A 184 -5.12 -3.03 -5.99
CA LYS A 184 -5.37 -2.60 -7.37
C LYS A 184 -5.24 -1.09 -7.55
N VAL A 185 -5.74 -0.29 -6.60
CA VAL A 185 -5.51 1.17 -6.64
C VAL A 185 -4.05 1.48 -6.30
N GLY A 186 -3.41 0.70 -5.43
CA GLY A 186 -2.00 0.82 -5.09
C GLY A 186 -1.06 0.51 -6.27
N GLU A 187 -1.46 -0.35 -7.20
CA GLU A 187 -0.76 -0.65 -8.46
C GLU A 187 -0.72 0.53 -9.43
N LEU A 188 -1.61 1.52 -9.25
CA LEU A 188 -1.63 2.77 -10.03
C LEU A 188 -0.64 3.81 -9.50
N ILE A 189 -0.02 3.54 -8.35
CA ILE A 189 1.06 4.35 -7.79
C ILE A 189 2.40 3.78 -8.28
N PRO A 190 3.36 4.64 -8.66
CA PRO A 190 4.69 4.20 -9.08
C PRO A 190 5.30 3.19 -8.09
N GLU A 191 5.89 2.11 -8.59
CA GLU A 191 6.45 1.04 -7.75
C GLU A 191 7.52 1.57 -6.78
N GLU A 192 8.31 2.52 -7.24
CA GLU A 192 9.31 3.23 -6.45
C GLU A 192 8.72 4.18 -5.40
N GLU A 193 7.41 4.45 -5.41
CA GLU A 193 6.69 5.31 -4.46
C GLU A 193 5.64 4.55 -3.62
N ARG A 194 5.65 3.21 -3.66
CA ARG A 194 4.80 2.36 -2.80
C ARG A 194 5.62 1.32 -2.03
N VAL A 195 5.09 0.90 -0.88
CA VAL A 195 5.63 -0.20 -0.06
C VAL A 195 4.46 -1.06 0.38
N SER A 196 4.45 -2.32 -0.04
CA SER A 196 3.44 -3.30 0.39
C SER A 196 3.97 -4.11 1.57
N ILE A 197 3.16 -4.22 2.62
CA ILE A 197 3.55 -4.82 3.88
C ILE A 197 2.47 -5.81 4.30
N THR A 198 2.84 -7.09 4.30
CA THR A 198 1.98 -8.21 4.74
C THR A 198 2.02 -8.37 6.26
N THR A 199 3.23 -8.35 6.83
CA THR A 199 3.49 -8.49 8.26
C THR A 199 4.63 -7.57 8.67
N LEU A 200 4.52 -6.95 9.84
CA LEU A 200 5.57 -6.05 10.32
C LEU A 200 5.76 -6.14 11.82
N SER A 201 7.00 -6.32 12.26
CA SER A 201 7.37 -6.12 13.65
C SER A 201 7.49 -4.62 13.94
N GLU A 202 7.12 -4.19 15.15
CA GLU A 202 7.24 -2.79 15.59
C GLU A 202 8.62 -2.18 15.28
N ASN A 203 9.67 -2.99 15.42
CA ASN A 203 11.04 -2.55 15.25
C ASN A 203 11.46 -2.34 13.79
N ALA A 204 10.80 -3.00 12.83
CA ALA A 204 11.20 -2.94 11.42
C ALA A 204 11.15 -1.51 10.87
N PHE A 205 10.18 -0.70 11.32
CA PHE A 205 10.06 0.69 10.86
C PHE A 205 11.29 1.56 11.13
N TYR A 206 12.04 1.27 12.18
CA TYR A 206 13.23 2.04 12.54
C TYR A 206 14.48 1.64 11.76
N TYR A 207 14.44 0.52 11.02
CA TYR A 207 15.57 0.06 10.22
C TYR A 207 15.50 0.46 8.74
N PHE A 208 14.40 1.09 8.31
CA PHE A 208 14.36 1.77 7.01
C PHE A 208 15.40 2.89 6.96
N GLY A 209 15.93 3.15 5.77
CA GLY A 209 16.79 4.28 5.50
C GLY A 209 16.09 5.60 5.80
N LYS A 210 16.88 6.63 6.12
CA LYS A 210 16.37 7.92 6.62
C LYS A 210 15.26 8.54 5.76
N GLN A 211 15.36 8.45 4.44
CA GLN A 211 14.36 8.99 3.49
C GLN A 211 13.63 7.89 2.73
N GLU A 212 13.82 6.63 3.12
CA GLU A 212 13.30 5.50 2.37
C GLU A 212 11.78 5.48 2.32
N LEU A 213 11.09 5.95 3.37
CA LEU A 213 9.63 6.01 3.37
C LEU A 213 9.07 7.35 2.85
N LYS A 214 9.93 8.34 2.59
CA LYS A 214 9.49 9.69 2.23
C LYS A 214 8.71 9.69 0.91
N ASN A 215 7.54 10.34 0.92
CA ASN A 215 6.60 10.43 -0.18
C ASN A 215 6.09 9.05 -0.69
N LYS A 216 6.12 8.01 0.15
CA LYS A 216 5.62 6.69 -0.21
C LYS A 216 4.22 6.40 0.31
N VAL A 217 3.48 5.55 -0.40
CA VAL A 217 2.27 4.90 0.11
C VAL A 217 2.66 3.59 0.78
N ILE A 218 2.35 3.46 2.06
CA ILE A 218 2.49 2.22 2.83
C ILE A 218 1.14 1.50 2.76
N LEU A 219 1.10 0.37 2.06
CA LEU A 219 -0.08 -0.50 1.93
C LEU A 219 0.04 -1.63 2.95
N ILE A 220 -0.87 -1.68 3.91
CA ILE A 220 -0.94 -2.71 4.94
C ILE A 220 -2.14 -3.60 4.63
N GLU A 221 -1.89 -4.86 4.31
CA GLU A 221 -2.97 -5.77 3.88
C GLU A 221 -3.98 -6.06 4.99
N ASP A 222 -3.48 -6.29 6.21
CA ASP A 222 -4.30 -6.52 7.40
C ASP A 222 -3.76 -5.77 8.61
N LEU A 223 -4.50 -4.73 9.04
CA LEU A 223 -4.17 -3.98 10.24
C LEU A 223 -4.35 -4.81 11.53
N ASP A 224 -5.19 -5.84 11.51
CA ASP A 224 -5.45 -6.70 12.68
C ASP A 224 -4.22 -7.55 13.02
N GLY A 225 -3.43 -7.94 12.01
CA GLY A 225 -2.15 -8.64 12.18
C GLY A 225 -0.97 -7.72 12.50
N ALA A 226 -1.14 -6.40 12.37
CA ALA A 226 -0.10 -5.39 12.51
C ALA A 226 -0.26 -4.50 13.75
N GLU A 227 -1.00 -4.94 14.78
CA GLU A 227 -1.33 -4.12 15.97
C GLU A 227 -0.08 -3.48 16.62
N ASN A 228 1.01 -4.24 16.74
CA ASN A 228 2.27 -3.75 17.31
C ASN A 228 2.97 -2.68 16.46
N ALA A 229 2.66 -2.62 15.16
CA ALA A 229 3.22 -1.67 14.21
C ALA A 229 2.40 -0.36 14.10
N LEU A 230 1.24 -0.29 14.76
CA LEU A 230 0.35 0.89 14.73
C LEU A 230 0.96 2.13 15.40
N TYR A 231 1.78 1.97 16.44
CA TYR A 231 2.37 3.10 17.15
C TYR A 231 3.38 3.87 16.27
N PRO A 232 4.40 3.23 15.67
CA PRO A 232 5.30 3.92 14.73
C PRO A 232 4.56 4.57 13.56
N LEU A 233 3.52 3.91 13.03
CA LEU A 233 2.68 4.48 11.97
C LEU A 233 2.01 5.78 12.42
N ARG A 234 1.38 5.79 13.61
CA ARG A 234 0.72 6.99 14.15
C ARG A 234 1.69 8.17 14.32
N GLU A 235 2.91 7.88 14.76
CA GLU A 235 3.96 8.89 14.88
C GLU A 235 4.42 9.41 13.51
N LEU A 236 4.56 8.54 12.50
CA LEU A 236 4.83 8.94 11.12
C LEU A 236 3.69 9.80 10.54
N GLN A 237 2.43 9.45 10.77
CA GLN A 237 1.26 10.22 10.32
C GLN A 237 1.24 11.62 10.96
N THR A 238 1.54 11.72 12.25
CA THR A 238 1.39 12.98 13.01
C THR A 238 2.63 13.87 12.94
N LYS A 239 3.82 13.30 13.16
CA LYS A 239 5.09 14.02 13.28
C LYS A 239 5.93 13.99 12.01
N LYS A 240 5.54 13.18 11.01
CA LYS A 240 6.28 12.98 9.75
C LYS A 240 7.72 12.49 9.95
N ARG A 241 8.03 11.96 11.14
CA ARG A 241 9.32 11.33 11.46
C ARG A 241 9.18 10.43 12.68
N ILE A 242 9.98 9.37 12.72
CA ILE A 242 10.17 8.52 13.89
C ILE A 242 11.66 8.43 14.22
N VAL A 243 11.96 8.33 15.51
CA VAL A 243 13.33 8.23 16.02
C VAL A 243 13.38 7.14 17.06
N LYS A 244 14.34 6.23 16.93
CA LYS A 244 14.66 5.23 17.95
C LYS A 244 16.13 5.31 18.34
N THR A 245 16.35 5.35 19.63
CA THR A 245 17.69 5.36 20.22
C THR A 245 18.09 3.93 20.54
N ILE A 246 19.22 3.47 20.02
CA ILE A 246 19.78 2.14 20.31
C ILE A 246 21.21 2.25 20.83
N ALA A 247 21.59 1.33 21.70
CA ALA A 247 22.97 1.12 22.09
C ALA A 247 23.64 0.23 21.03
N SER A 248 24.75 0.68 20.45
CA SER A 248 25.55 -0.06 19.48
C SER A 248 27.00 -0.09 19.94
N LYS A 249 27.69 -1.22 19.79
CA LYS A 249 29.12 -1.29 20.10
C LYS A 249 29.92 -0.82 18.89
N ASN A 250 30.87 0.08 19.10
CA ASN A 250 31.84 0.43 18.06
C ASN A 250 32.84 -0.71 17.84
N THR A 251 33.70 -0.59 16.82
CA THR A 251 34.79 -1.54 16.52
C THR A 251 35.79 -1.72 17.67
N LYS A 252 35.78 -0.84 18.68
CA LYS A 252 36.62 -0.91 19.88
C LYS A 252 35.90 -1.54 21.09
N GLY A 253 34.64 -1.97 20.92
CA GLY A 253 33.84 -2.60 21.98
C GLY A 253 33.13 -1.65 22.95
N GLU A 254 33.26 -0.33 22.75
CA GLU A 254 32.61 0.69 23.57
C GLU A 254 31.15 0.88 23.14
N THR A 255 30.26 1.04 24.12
CA THR A 255 28.84 1.32 23.86
C THR A 255 28.66 2.77 23.43
N GLN A 256 28.17 2.97 22.21
CA GLN A 256 27.76 4.27 21.67
C GLN A 256 26.24 4.31 21.44
N THR A 257 25.66 5.47 21.67
CA THR A 257 24.25 5.73 21.37
C THR A 257 24.10 6.07 19.89
N LYS A 258 23.30 5.28 19.16
CA LYS A 258 22.95 5.54 17.76
C LYS A 258 21.47 5.89 17.65
N TYR A 259 21.18 6.93 16.87
CA TYR A 259 19.82 7.31 16.54
C TYR A 259 19.44 6.75 15.17
N LEU A 260 18.42 5.91 15.15
CA LEU A 260 17.75 5.47 13.94
C LEU A 260 16.63 6.46 13.65
N VAL A 261 16.76 7.24 12.57
CA VAL A 261 15.81 8.28 12.18
C VAL A 261 15.21 7.89 10.84
N VAL A 262 13.88 7.91 10.75
CA VAL A 262 13.13 7.71 9.51
C VAL A 262 12.19 8.89 9.30
N GLU A 263 12.27 9.50 8.13
CA GLU A 263 11.50 10.67 7.73
C GLU A 263 10.35 10.26 6.81
N GLY A 264 9.19 10.86 7.06
CA GLY A 264 8.10 10.98 6.10
C GLY A 264 8.24 12.27 5.27
N PRO A 265 7.14 12.81 4.74
CA PRO A 265 5.75 12.37 4.91
C PRO A 265 5.44 11.02 4.24
N VAL A 266 4.44 10.28 4.76
CA VAL A 266 3.96 8.99 4.22
C VAL A 266 2.45 9.03 4.04
N CYS A 267 1.90 8.34 3.04
CA CYS A 267 0.50 7.97 3.00
C CYS A 267 0.37 6.55 3.59
N VAL A 268 -0.65 6.29 4.40
CA VAL A 268 -0.87 4.98 5.03
C VAL A 268 -2.24 4.50 4.61
N ALA A 269 -2.27 3.31 4.02
CA ALA A 269 -3.48 2.61 3.65
C ALA A 269 -3.52 1.29 4.40
N GLY A 270 -4.67 0.94 4.96
CA GLY A 270 -4.84 -0.38 5.55
C GLY A 270 -6.25 -0.90 5.43
N CYS A 271 -6.41 -2.21 5.55
CA CYS A 271 -7.71 -2.84 5.65
C CYS A 271 -7.89 -3.48 7.04
N THR A 272 -9.11 -3.50 7.55
CA THR A 272 -9.45 -4.23 8.78
C THR A 272 -10.87 -4.78 8.70
N THR A 273 -11.15 -5.77 9.54
CA THR A 273 -12.52 -6.21 9.81
C THR A 273 -13.12 -5.55 11.06
N LYS A 274 -12.29 -4.90 11.88
CA LYS A 274 -12.69 -4.26 13.14
C LYS A 274 -13.09 -2.81 12.87
N GLU A 275 -14.40 -2.52 12.83
CA GLU A 275 -14.87 -1.14 12.77
C GLU A 275 -14.45 -0.31 14.01
N HIS A 276 -14.19 -1.00 15.13
CA HIS A 276 -13.57 -0.42 16.32
C HIS A 276 -12.04 -0.57 16.30
N ILE A 277 -11.37 -0.16 15.22
CA ILE A 277 -9.95 0.18 15.34
C ILE A 277 -9.83 1.21 16.46
N TYR A 278 -8.82 1.07 17.33
CA TYR A 278 -8.47 2.02 18.38
C TYR A 278 -8.73 3.44 17.89
N GLU A 279 -9.67 4.14 18.56
CA GLU A 279 -10.31 5.40 18.12
C GLU A 279 -9.30 6.43 17.57
N ASP A 280 -8.07 6.37 18.07
CA ASP A 280 -6.93 7.12 17.60
C ASP A 280 -6.60 6.97 16.10
N ASN A 281 -6.51 5.75 15.56
CA ASN A 281 -6.09 5.57 14.16
C ASN A 281 -7.27 5.82 13.21
N ALA A 282 -8.47 5.37 13.57
CA ALA A 282 -9.69 5.60 12.80
C ALA A 282 -9.96 7.10 12.58
N ASN A 283 -9.65 7.93 13.58
CA ASN A 283 -9.81 9.37 13.50
C ASN A 283 -8.74 10.09 12.66
N ARG A 284 -7.59 9.45 12.38
CA ARG A 284 -6.49 9.99 11.55
C ARG A 284 -6.60 9.57 10.08
N SER A 285 -7.57 8.72 9.76
CA SER A 285 -7.79 8.21 8.42
C SER A 285 -9.20 8.54 7.91
N PHE A 286 -9.36 8.47 6.59
CA PHE A 286 -10.65 8.32 5.93
C PHE A 286 -11.09 6.86 6.08
N LEU A 287 -12.28 6.66 6.65
CA LEU A 287 -12.87 5.33 6.74
C LEU A 287 -13.75 5.15 5.51
N ILE A 288 -13.39 4.20 4.67
CA ILE A 288 -14.20 3.81 3.52
C ILE A 288 -14.83 2.46 3.81
N TYR A 289 -16.09 2.32 3.43
CA TYR A 289 -16.82 1.06 3.54
C TYR A 289 -16.98 0.51 2.13
N LEU A 290 -16.61 -0.75 1.95
CA LEU A 290 -16.77 -1.39 0.66
C LEU A 290 -18.26 -1.66 0.36
N ASP A 291 -18.56 -1.67 -0.93
CA ASP A 291 -19.88 -1.98 -1.45
C ASP A 291 -20.11 -3.51 -1.42
N GLU A 292 -20.80 -3.96 -0.38
CA GLU A 292 -21.23 -5.36 -0.22
C GLU A 292 -22.56 -5.67 -0.97
N SER A 293 -22.94 -4.86 -1.97
CA SER A 293 -24.18 -5.07 -2.73
C SER A 293 -24.05 -6.21 -3.74
N THR A 294 -25.18 -6.88 -4.00
CA THR A 294 -25.26 -7.95 -5.00
C THR A 294 -24.92 -7.47 -6.41
N ILE A 295 -25.17 -6.19 -6.72
CA ILE A 295 -24.84 -5.58 -8.01
C ILE A 295 -23.33 -5.50 -8.18
N GLN A 296 -22.61 -5.11 -7.13
CA GLN A 296 -21.16 -5.06 -7.14
C GLN A 296 -20.56 -6.46 -7.26
N ASP A 297 -21.09 -7.44 -6.53
CA ASP A 297 -20.68 -8.84 -6.64
C ASP A 297 -20.87 -9.37 -8.08
N GLU A 298 -22.00 -9.06 -8.72
CA GLU A 298 -22.26 -9.46 -10.11
C GLU A 298 -21.26 -8.85 -11.10
N LYS A 299 -20.93 -7.56 -10.94
CA LYS A 299 -19.90 -6.89 -11.77
C LYS A 299 -18.53 -7.58 -11.61
N ILE A 300 -18.13 -7.89 -10.39
CA ILE A 300 -16.85 -8.56 -10.11
C ILE A 300 -16.85 -9.96 -10.71
N MET A 301 -17.90 -10.75 -10.49
CA MET A 301 -18.00 -12.10 -11.04
C MET A 301 -18.06 -12.11 -12.56
N GLN A 302 -18.71 -11.12 -13.18
CA GLN A 302 -18.71 -10.96 -14.63
C GLN A 302 -17.30 -10.73 -15.14
N TYR A 303 -16.57 -9.79 -14.55
CA TYR A 303 -15.18 -9.53 -14.92
C TYR A 303 -14.28 -10.77 -14.77
N GLN A 304 -14.41 -11.52 -13.67
CA GLN A 304 -13.66 -12.77 -13.47
C GLN A 304 -13.95 -13.80 -14.56
N ARG A 305 -15.21 -13.92 -14.99
CA ARG A 305 -15.59 -14.80 -16.12
C ARG A 305 -14.97 -14.31 -17.44
N GLN A 306 -15.03 -13.00 -17.73
CA GLN A 306 -14.45 -12.42 -18.94
C GLN A 306 -12.93 -12.60 -19.00
N LEU A 307 -12.25 -12.40 -17.86
CA LEU A 307 -10.82 -12.64 -17.75
C LEU A 307 -10.47 -14.11 -18.01
N SER A 308 -11.22 -15.04 -17.39
CA SER A 308 -11.02 -16.48 -17.62
C SER A 308 -11.36 -16.92 -19.04
N ALA A 309 -12.28 -16.22 -19.72
CA ALA A 309 -12.64 -16.46 -21.11
C ALA A 309 -11.64 -15.87 -22.11
N GLY A 310 -10.67 -15.06 -21.66
CA GLY A 310 -9.72 -14.36 -22.53
C GLY A 310 -10.32 -13.16 -23.27
N GLU A 311 -11.47 -12.65 -22.81
CA GLU A 311 -12.14 -11.48 -23.41
C GLU A 311 -11.50 -10.15 -22.98
N ILE A 312 -10.69 -10.17 -21.92
CA ILE A 312 -10.02 -8.98 -21.38
C ILE A 312 -8.59 -8.90 -21.92
N ASN A 313 -8.27 -7.76 -22.54
CA ASN A 313 -6.91 -7.45 -22.97
C ASN A 313 -6.05 -6.98 -21.78
N THR A 314 -5.31 -7.92 -21.17
CA THR A 314 -4.43 -7.61 -20.02
C THR A 314 -3.26 -6.71 -20.36
N TYR A 315 -2.86 -6.65 -21.64
CA TYR A 315 -1.81 -5.75 -22.10
C TYR A 315 -2.29 -4.29 -22.04
N GLU A 316 -3.49 -4.02 -22.58
CA GLU A 316 -4.11 -2.68 -22.52
C GLU A 316 -4.34 -2.22 -21.06
N GLN A 317 -4.77 -3.13 -20.18
CA GLN A 317 -4.91 -2.79 -18.75
C GLN A 317 -3.58 -2.34 -18.13
N LYS A 318 -2.48 -3.03 -18.48
CA LYS A 318 -1.14 -2.71 -18.00
C LYS A 318 -0.63 -1.39 -18.58
N GLU A 319 -0.90 -1.12 -19.86
CA GLU A 319 -0.58 0.17 -20.48
C GLU A 319 -1.30 1.32 -19.77
N ILE A 320 -2.59 1.17 -19.45
CA ILE A 320 -3.35 2.18 -18.70
C ILE A 320 -2.83 2.32 -17.26
N GLN A 321 -2.42 1.22 -16.63
CA GLN A 321 -1.78 1.25 -15.32
C GLN A 321 -0.47 2.05 -15.36
N GLU A 322 0.44 1.74 -16.28
CA GLU A 322 1.70 2.47 -16.48
C GLU A 322 1.44 3.94 -16.82
N PHE A 323 0.44 4.15 -17.68
CA PHE A 323 -0.43 5.32 -17.82
C PHE A 323 -0.50 6.21 -16.57
N LEU A 324 -1.35 5.73 -15.66
CA LEU A 324 -1.69 6.41 -14.42
C LEU A 324 -0.49 6.56 -13.49
N GLN A 325 0.45 5.60 -13.47
CA GLN A 325 1.70 5.75 -12.73
C GLN A 325 2.55 6.91 -13.28
N ASN A 326 2.63 7.08 -14.60
CA ASN A 326 3.35 8.19 -15.22
C ASN A 326 2.69 9.54 -14.89
N THR A 327 1.35 9.61 -14.87
CA THR A 327 0.63 10.82 -14.39
C THR A 327 0.99 11.18 -12.94
N GLN A 328 1.22 10.17 -12.09
CA GLN A 328 1.67 10.39 -10.71
C GLN A 328 3.12 10.87 -10.62
N ARG A 329 4.01 10.40 -11.51
CA ARG A 329 5.43 10.79 -11.54
C ARG A 329 5.62 12.26 -11.92
N VAL A 330 4.81 12.78 -12.85
CA VAL A 330 4.93 14.18 -13.32
C VAL A 330 4.40 15.22 -12.33
N LEU A 331 3.61 14.84 -11.32
CA LEU A 331 3.12 15.78 -10.30
C LEU A 331 4.27 16.37 -9.49
N LYS A 332 4.29 17.71 -9.38
CA LYS A 332 5.33 18.46 -8.68
C LYS A 332 4.84 18.89 -7.30
N PRO A 333 5.70 18.92 -6.27
CA PRO A 333 5.36 19.52 -4.98
C PRO A 333 5.04 21.01 -5.17
N ILE A 334 3.88 21.45 -4.67
CA ILE A 334 3.43 22.84 -4.74
C ILE A 334 2.56 23.18 -3.53
N THR A 335 2.67 24.43 -3.05
CA THR A 335 1.84 24.93 -1.95
C THR A 335 0.42 25.22 -2.45
N ILE A 336 -0.57 24.96 -1.60
CA ILE A 336 -1.98 25.13 -1.94
C ILE A 336 -2.60 26.07 -0.94
N ARG A 337 -3.29 27.09 -1.45
CA ARG A 337 -4.05 28.05 -0.65
C ARG A 337 -5.53 27.91 -0.98
N ASN A 338 -6.34 27.67 0.04
CA ASN A 338 -7.78 27.59 -0.13
C ASN A 338 -8.44 28.92 0.29
N PRO A 339 -8.75 29.84 -0.64
CA PRO A 339 -9.37 31.13 -0.31
C PRO A 339 -10.78 30.99 0.29
N PHE A 340 -11.39 29.81 0.14
CA PHE A 340 -12.73 29.51 0.63
C PHE A 340 -12.74 28.84 2.01
N ALA A 341 -11.58 28.48 2.57
CA ALA A 341 -11.46 27.69 3.80
C ALA A 341 -12.32 28.21 4.96
N ASN A 342 -12.34 29.53 5.18
CA ASN A 342 -13.10 30.15 6.27
C ASN A 342 -14.63 30.09 6.11
N LYS A 343 -15.13 29.72 4.93
CA LYS A 343 -16.57 29.63 4.62
C LYS A 343 -17.07 28.17 4.62
N LEU A 344 -16.15 27.21 4.68
CA LEU A 344 -16.42 25.79 4.60
C LEU A 344 -16.74 25.22 5.98
N ASN A 345 -18.01 25.35 6.39
CA ASN A 345 -18.49 24.83 7.68
C ASN A 345 -19.13 23.45 7.52
N LEU A 346 -18.69 22.49 8.33
CA LEU A 346 -19.34 21.18 8.45
C LEU A 346 -20.60 21.25 9.33
N PRO A 347 -21.61 20.39 9.08
CA PRO A 347 -22.78 20.29 9.93
C PRO A 347 -22.43 19.82 11.34
N GLN A 348 -23.20 20.30 12.33
CA GLN A 348 -23.00 19.98 13.75
C GLN A 348 -23.23 18.49 14.10
N SER A 349 -23.94 17.76 13.25
CA SER A 349 -24.20 16.32 13.40
C SER A 349 -22.95 15.45 13.21
N VAL A 350 -21.88 15.99 12.63
CA VAL A 350 -20.64 15.25 12.36
C VAL A 350 -19.88 14.99 13.67
N PHE A 351 -19.57 13.73 13.94
CA PHE A 351 -18.74 13.40 15.10
C PHE A 351 -17.30 13.92 14.95
N LYS A 352 -16.71 14.32 16.08
CA LYS A 352 -15.33 14.84 16.18
C LYS A 352 -15.04 15.98 15.17
N PRO A 353 -15.82 17.08 15.20
CA PRO A 353 -15.86 18.09 14.14
C PRO A 353 -14.49 18.71 13.80
N ARG A 354 -13.60 18.87 14.79
CA ARG A 354 -12.25 19.44 14.57
C ARG A 354 -11.40 18.60 13.61
N ARG A 355 -11.35 17.28 13.79
CA ARG A 355 -10.56 16.38 12.93
C ARG A 355 -11.21 16.26 11.55
N THR A 356 -12.54 16.12 11.52
CA THR A 356 -13.27 15.99 10.27
C THR A 356 -13.16 17.27 9.42
N ASN A 357 -13.14 18.45 10.05
CA ASN A 357 -12.90 19.71 9.34
C ASN A 357 -11.50 19.76 8.72
N ASN A 358 -10.47 19.35 9.46
CA ASN A 358 -9.12 19.30 8.92
C ASN A 358 -9.02 18.32 7.73
N HIS A 359 -9.60 17.12 7.86
CA HIS A 359 -9.65 16.16 6.75
C HIS A 359 -10.39 16.71 5.53
N TYR A 360 -11.50 17.41 5.74
CA TYR A 360 -12.28 18.03 4.67
C TYR A 360 -11.46 19.06 3.89
N LEU A 361 -10.79 19.98 4.59
CA LEU A 361 -9.91 20.98 3.96
C LEU A 361 -8.73 20.32 3.24
N GLN A 362 -8.04 19.38 3.90
CA GLN A 362 -6.90 18.69 3.33
C GLN A 362 -7.26 17.85 2.09
N PHE A 363 -8.47 17.30 2.02
CA PHE A 363 -8.94 16.57 0.85
C PHE A 363 -9.30 17.48 -0.33
N ILE A 364 -9.91 18.64 -0.07
CA ILE A 364 -10.12 19.67 -1.10
C ILE A 364 -8.77 20.10 -1.69
N GLU A 365 -7.78 20.34 -0.83
CA GLU A 365 -6.44 20.68 -1.27
C GLU A 365 -5.76 19.50 -2.00
N ALA A 366 -6.02 18.25 -1.64
CA ALA A 366 -5.50 17.09 -2.37
C ALA A 366 -6.09 16.97 -3.78
N ILE A 367 -7.37 17.35 -3.96
CA ILE A 367 -7.98 17.49 -5.28
C ILE A 367 -7.31 18.64 -6.03
N THR A 368 -7.18 19.82 -5.42
CA THR A 368 -6.51 20.98 -6.02
C THR A 368 -5.08 20.63 -6.48
N PHE A 369 -4.35 19.83 -5.68
CA PHE A 369 -3.02 19.32 -6.01
C PHE A 369 -3.00 18.45 -7.26
N TYR A 370 -4.01 17.60 -7.43
CA TYR A 370 -4.14 16.75 -8.60
C TYR A 370 -4.44 17.58 -9.86
N TYR A 371 -5.22 18.65 -9.71
CA TYR A 371 -5.50 19.64 -10.75
C TYR A 371 -4.36 20.65 -11.00
N GLN A 372 -3.16 20.48 -10.42
CA GLN A 372 -2.10 21.51 -10.46
C GLN A 372 -1.73 22.02 -11.87
N TYR A 373 -1.88 21.19 -12.91
CA TYR A 373 -1.60 21.57 -14.30
C TYR A 373 -2.71 22.42 -14.96
N GLN A 374 -3.85 22.56 -14.28
CA GLN A 374 -4.99 23.39 -14.68
C GLN A 374 -5.16 24.64 -13.81
N ARG A 375 -4.26 24.84 -12.83
CA ARG A 375 -4.31 25.98 -11.92
C ARG A 375 -3.19 26.94 -12.26
N GLU A 376 -3.49 28.23 -12.22
CA GLU A 376 -2.48 29.26 -12.41
C GLU A 376 -1.56 29.31 -11.19
N GLN A 377 -0.25 29.27 -11.42
CA GLN A 377 0.73 29.42 -10.36
C GLN A 377 0.86 30.89 -10.01
N GLN A 378 0.69 31.21 -8.74
CA GLN A 378 0.87 32.54 -8.18
C GLN A 378 2.13 32.56 -7.31
N THR A 379 2.73 33.74 -7.17
CA THR A 379 3.89 33.95 -6.30
C THR A 379 3.51 34.92 -5.20
N ASP A 380 3.74 34.52 -3.96
CA ASP A 380 3.58 35.39 -2.81
C ASP A 380 4.61 36.53 -2.86
N LYS A 381 4.13 37.77 -2.81
CA LYS A 381 4.98 38.97 -2.94
C LYS A 381 5.88 39.19 -1.73
N GLU A 382 5.52 38.64 -0.56
CA GLU A 382 6.27 38.81 0.68
C GLU A 382 7.27 37.67 0.90
N THR A 383 6.86 36.41 0.63
CA THR A 383 7.69 35.23 0.90
C THR A 383 8.42 34.68 -0.33
N GLY A 384 7.98 35.04 -1.55
CA GLY A 384 8.47 34.44 -2.80
C GLY A 384 8.00 33.01 -3.04
N GLU A 385 7.09 32.49 -2.21
CA GLU A 385 6.57 31.13 -2.31
C GLU A 385 5.62 30.97 -3.51
N ILE A 386 5.79 29.91 -4.31
CA ILE A 386 4.90 29.55 -5.41
C ILE A 386 3.74 28.71 -4.88
N TYR A 387 2.50 29.13 -5.17
CA TYR A 387 1.30 28.42 -4.77
C TYR A 387 0.25 28.38 -5.88
N ILE A 388 -0.70 27.45 -5.73
CA ILE A 388 -1.95 27.40 -6.52
C ILE A 388 -3.15 27.56 -5.60
N GLU A 389 -4.25 28.09 -6.15
CA GLU A 389 -5.47 28.31 -5.39
C GLU A 389 -6.53 27.25 -5.67
N THR A 390 -7.25 26.87 -4.61
CA THR A 390 -8.44 26.03 -4.72
C THR A 390 -9.56 26.76 -5.46
N THR A 391 -10.21 26.06 -6.38
CA THR A 391 -11.37 26.54 -7.13
C THR A 391 -12.69 25.98 -6.58
N LEU A 392 -13.82 26.50 -7.07
CA LEU A 392 -15.14 25.98 -6.69
C LEU A 392 -15.38 24.54 -7.17
N GLU A 393 -14.81 24.18 -8.32
CA GLU A 393 -14.87 22.83 -8.87
C GLU A 393 -14.20 21.81 -7.94
N ASP A 394 -13.06 22.18 -7.33
CA ASP A 394 -12.34 21.33 -6.39
C ASP A 394 -13.20 21.01 -5.15
N ILE A 395 -13.94 22.02 -4.65
CA ILE A 395 -14.84 21.89 -3.50
C ILE A 395 -16.07 21.02 -3.87
N GLU A 396 -16.64 21.23 -5.06
CA GLU A 396 -17.78 20.45 -5.54
C GLU A 396 -17.43 18.96 -5.69
N ASN A 397 -16.25 18.69 -6.28
CA ASN A 397 -15.71 17.34 -6.38
C ASN A 397 -15.40 16.72 -5.01
N ALA A 398 -14.85 17.49 -4.07
CA ALA A 398 -14.63 17.04 -2.70
C ALA A 398 -15.94 16.66 -2.00
N ASN A 399 -16.96 17.50 -2.12
CA ASN A 399 -18.28 17.27 -1.54
C ASN A 399 -18.91 15.99 -2.08
N ARG A 400 -18.82 15.76 -3.39
CA ARG A 400 -19.33 14.57 -4.05
C ARG A 400 -18.67 13.30 -3.51
N LEU A 401 -17.35 13.28 -3.39
CA LEU A 401 -16.59 12.10 -2.95
C LEU A 401 -16.68 11.85 -1.44
N LEU A 402 -16.75 12.91 -0.63
CA LEU A 402 -16.76 12.79 0.83
C LEU A 402 -18.15 12.62 1.43
N LYS A 403 -19.23 12.83 0.66
CA LYS A 403 -20.61 12.75 1.14
C LYS A 403 -20.88 11.46 1.92
N GLU A 404 -20.52 10.31 1.36
CA GLU A 404 -20.75 9.01 2.00
C GLU A 404 -19.86 8.82 3.23
N VAL A 405 -18.58 9.23 3.15
CA VAL A 405 -17.65 9.15 4.29
C VAL A 405 -18.13 10.01 5.46
N LEU A 406 -18.60 11.24 5.20
CA LEU A 406 -19.14 12.15 6.21
C LEU A 406 -20.44 11.62 6.81
N LEU A 407 -21.31 11.04 5.98
CA LEU A 407 -22.57 10.43 6.41
C LEU A 407 -22.30 9.27 7.39
N ARG A 408 -21.37 8.38 7.04
CA ARG A 408 -20.97 7.27 7.91
C ARG A 408 -20.30 7.76 9.20
N LYS A 409 -19.47 8.81 9.14
CA LYS A 409 -18.87 9.44 10.34
C LYS A 409 -19.86 10.18 11.22
N SER A 410 -21.08 10.43 10.75
CA SER A 410 -22.16 11.06 11.53
C SER A 410 -23.17 10.03 12.05
N ASP A 411 -22.96 8.76 11.73
CA ASP A 411 -23.85 7.66 12.08
C ASP A 411 -23.40 6.97 13.38
N GLU A 412 -24.33 6.76 14.30
CA GLU A 412 -24.10 6.02 15.55
C GLU A 412 -23.97 4.50 15.29
N LEU A 413 -24.49 4.01 14.16
CA LEU A 413 -24.41 2.60 13.77
C LEU A 413 -23.13 2.29 13.00
N THR A 414 -22.60 1.10 13.24
CA THR A 414 -21.56 0.49 12.39
C THR A 414 -22.08 0.30 10.97
N GLY A 415 -21.17 0.29 9.98
CA GLY A 415 -21.50 0.14 8.57
C GLY A 415 -22.35 -1.09 8.30
N SER A 416 -21.93 -2.26 8.82
CA SER A 416 -22.70 -3.50 8.67
C SER A 416 -24.05 -3.46 9.40
N CYS A 417 -24.15 -2.82 10.56
CA CYS A 417 -25.40 -2.74 11.31
C CYS A 417 -26.42 -1.81 10.62
N ARG A 418 -25.94 -0.70 10.02
CA ARG A 418 -26.76 0.18 9.17
C ARG A 418 -27.25 -0.55 7.92
N ASN A 419 -26.37 -1.26 7.20
CA ASN A 419 -26.76 -2.02 6.01
C ASN A 419 -27.82 -3.09 6.34
N TYR A 420 -27.66 -3.78 7.48
CA TYR A 420 -28.67 -4.70 8.01
C TYR A 420 -30.01 -4.01 8.29
N LEU A 421 -30.00 -2.84 8.94
CA LEU A 421 -31.22 -2.08 9.23
C LEU A 421 -31.96 -1.66 7.96
N GLU A 422 -31.26 -1.19 6.93
CA GLU A 422 -31.88 -0.79 5.66
C GLU A 422 -32.43 -2.00 4.87
N THR A 423 -31.72 -3.14 4.93
CA THR A 423 -32.22 -4.42 4.38
C THR A 423 -33.49 -4.88 5.10
N LEU A 424 -33.49 -4.78 6.43
CA LEU A 424 -34.66 -5.10 7.26
C LEU A 424 -35.85 -4.21 6.93
N LYS A 425 -35.65 -2.88 6.82
CA LYS A 425 -36.70 -1.94 6.41
C LYS A 425 -37.29 -2.32 5.05
N THR A 426 -36.44 -2.62 4.08
CA THR A 426 -36.85 -3.02 2.71
C THR A 426 -37.69 -4.30 2.74
N TYR A 427 -37.25 -5.32 3.49
CA TYR A 427 -37.99 -6.57 3.66
C TYR A 427 -39.36 -6.35 4.31
N LEU A 428 -39.42 -5.59 5.41
CA LEU A 428 -40.66 -5.30 6.13
C LEU A 428 -41.65 -4.52 5.26
N LYS A 429 -41.16 -3.55 4.48
CA LYS A 429 -41.96 -2.77 3.52
C LYS A 429 -42.52 -3.67 2.41
N ALA A 430 -41.69 -4.53 1.83
CA ALA A 430 -42.11 -5.46 0.77
C ALA A 430 -43.17 -6.48 1.27
N LYS A 431 -43.04 -6.95 2.51
CA LYS A 431 -43.99 -7.88 3.13
C LYS A 431 -45.16 -7.21 3.85
N LYS A 432 -45.21 -5.87 3.88
CA LYS A 432 -46.21 -5.06 4.60
C LYS A 432 -46.37 -5.47 6.08
N LYS A 433 -45.26 -5.78 6.76
CA LYS A 433 -45.24 -6.17 8.17
C LYS A 433 -44.64 -5.06 9.03
N LYS A 434 -45.19 -4.86 10.24
CA LYS A 434 -44.62 -3.98 11.27
C LYS A 434 -43.80 -4.73 12.31
N GLU A 435 -44.19 -5.97 12.59
CA GLU A 435 -43.50 -6.86 13.53
C GLU A 435 -42.80 -8.01 12.80
N PHE A 436 -41.69 -8.46 13.38
CA PHE A 436 -40.92 -9.61 12.90
C PHE A 436 -40.36 -10.43 14.06
N THR A 437 -39.95 -11.67 13.76
CA THR A 437 -39.22 -12.53 14.71
C THR A 437 -37.76 -12.67 14.29
N GLY A 438 -36.88 -12.96 15.24
CA GLY A 438 -35.47 -13.24 14.94
C GLY A 438 -35.31 -14.45 14.01
N LEU A 439 -36.12 -15.49 14.18
CA LEU A 439 -36.10 -16.70 13.34
C LEU A 439 -36.48 -16.38 11.88
N GLU A 440 -37.51 -15.57 11.67
CA GLU A 440 -37.94 -15.15 10.33
C GLU A 440 -36.81 -14.43 9.59
N ILE A 441 -36.23 -13.40 10.22
CA ILE A 441 -35.18 -12.59 9.60
C ILE A 441 -33.89 -13.39 9.39
N ARG A 442 -33.55 -14.27 10.34
CA ARG A 442 -32.39 -15.18 10.21
C ARG A 442 -32.51 -16.06 8.97
N THR A 443 -33.66 -16.70 8.78
CA THR A 443 -33.89 -17.61 7.65
C THR A 443 -33.91 -16.85 6.32
N GLN A 444 -34.58 -15.69 6.30
CA GLN A 444 -34.74 -14.92 5.07
C GLN A 444 -33.43 -14.25 4.63
N LEU A 445 -32.71 -13.63 5.56
CA LEU A 445 -31.47 -12.88 5.25
C LEU A 445 -30.21 -13.75 5.38
N ARG A 446 -30.35 -15.03 5.76
CA ARG A 446 -29.24 -16.00 5.92
C ARG A 446 -28.11 -15.52 6.83
N ILE A 447 -28.46 -14.82 7.91
CA ILE A 447 -27.49 -14.25 8.87
C ILE A 447 -27.21 -15.27 9.98
N LYS A 448 -25.95 -15.37 10.43
CA LYS A 448 -25.59 -16.18 11.61
C LYS A 448 -26.29 -15.66 12.88
N GLU A 449 -26.73 -16.57 13.75
CA GLU A 449 -27.51 -16.23 14.95
C GLU A 449 -26.80 -15.24 15.88
N SER A 450 -25.50 -15.43 16.11
CA SER A 450 -24.68 -14.55 16.95
C SER A 450 -24.64 -13.12 16.40
N THR A 451 -24.44 -12.98 15.09
CA THR A 451 -24.42 -11.69 14.39
C THR A 451 -25.77 -10.99 14.47
N LEU A 452 -26.86 -11.70 14.20
CA LEU A 452 -28.22 -11.16 14.28
C LEU A 452 -28.55 -10.66 15.70
N ARG A 453 -28.18 -11.46 16.72
CA ARG A 453 -28.39 -11.09 18.12
C ARG A 453 -27.62 -9.83 18.49
N ASN A 454 -26.39 -9.67 17.99
CA ASN A 454 -25.58 -8.47 18.21
C ASN A 454 -26.20 -7.24 17.52
N TYR A 455 -26.66 -7.37 16.28
CA TYR A 455 -27.38 -6.30 15.59
C TYR A 455 -28.66 -5.90 16.33
N HIS A 456 -29.48 -6.86 16.74
CA HIS A 456 -30.71 -6.57 17.50
C HIS A 456 -30.40 -5.88 18.83
N LYS A 457 -29.39 -6.33 19.55
CA LYS A 457 -28.93 -5.70 20.80
C LYS A 457 -28.53 -4.24 20.56
N HIS A 458 -27.75 -3.98 19.51
CA HIS A 458 -27.28 -2.63 19.19
C HIS A 458 -28.42 -1.72 18.73
N LEU A 459 -29.28 -2.19 17.83
CA LEU A 459 -30.45 -1.45 17.35
C LEU A 459 -31.44 -1.16 18.47
N GLN A 460 -31.63 -2.09 19.41
CA GLN A 460 -32.48 -1.87 20.57
C GLN A 460 -31.89 -0.85 21.53
N LEU A 461 -30.56 -0.89 21.76
CA LEU A 461 -29.85 0.07 22.60
C LEU A 461 -30.02 1.51 22.08
N LEU A 462 -29.94 1.69 20.76
CA LEU A 462 -30.06 2.99 20.09
C LEU A 462 -31.52 3.37 19.76
N GLY A 463 -32.49 2.53 20.11
CA GLY A 463 -33.92 2.79 19.96
C GLY A 463 -34.49 2.60 18.55
N TYR A 464 -33.77 1.96 17.62
CA TYR A 464 -34.25 1.66 16.26
C TYR A 464 -35.29 0.54 16.23
N ILE A 465 -35.20 -0.42 17.16
CA ILE A 465 -36.17 -1.51 17.29
C ILE A 465 -36.64 -1.64 18.73
N LYS A 466 -37.90 -2.04 18.89
CA LYS A 466 -38.52 -2.33 20.18
C LYS A 466 -38.81 -3.82 20.27
N ARG A 467 -38.52 -4.40 21.43
CA ARG A 467 -38.87 -5.80 21.73
C ARG A 467 -40.25 -5.86 22.40
N ASN A 468 -41.19 -6.54 21.76
CA ASN A 468 -42.53 -6.81 22.28
C ASN A 468 -42.56 -8.25 22.83
N THR A 469 -42.92 -8.43 24.10
CA THR A 469 -42.98 -9.75 24.75
C THR A 469 -44.43 -10.19 24.92
N ASN A 470 -44.77 -11.36 24.40
CA ASN A 470 -46.08 -11.96 24.63
C ASN A 470 -46.08 -12.75 25.95
N LYS A 471 -46.80 -12.24 26.96
CA LYS A 471 -46.87 -12.83 28.32
C LYS A 471 -47.47 -14.24 28.34
N LYS A 472 -48.30 -14.62 27.36
CA LYS A 472 -48.98 -15.93 27.32
C LYS A 472 -48.10 -17.05 26.75
N THR A 473 -47.29 -16.76 25.73
CA THR A 473 -46.49 -17.76 25.00
C THR A 473 -44.99 -17.69 25.32
N ARG A 474 -44.55 -16.71 26.13
CA ARG A 474 -43.13 -16.38 26.39
C ARG A 474 -42.30 -16.11 25.12
N SER A 475 -42.97 -15.89 23.98
CA SER A 475 -42.31 -15.49 22.73
C SER A 475 -42.11 -13.98 22.67
N TYR A 476 -41.14 -13.54 21.88
CA TYR A 476 -40.86 -12.13 21.65
C TYR A 476 -40.83 -11.81 20.16
N THR A 477 -41.46 -10.70 19.80
CA THR A 477 -41.39 -10.07 18.48
C THR A 477 -40.62 -8.76 18.58
N PHE A 478 -40.14 -8.28 17.44
CA PHE A 478 -39.50 -6.98 17.32
C PHE A 478 -40.33 -6.09 16.39
N GLU A 479 -40.38 -4.81 16.70
CA GLU A 479 -41.06 -3.78 15.91
C GLU A 479 -40.05 -2.68 15.57
N LEU A 480 -40.12 -2.14 14.35
CA LEU A 480 -39.26 -1.05 13.92
C LEU A 480 -39.83 0.30 14.41
N VAL A 481 -39.02 1.07 15.13
CA VAL A 481 -39.41 2.39 15.65
C VAL A 481 -38.88 3.45 14.70
N ILE A 482 -39.79 4.12 13.99
CA ILE A 482 -39.45 5.17 13.03
C ILE A 482 -39.24 6.48 13.80
N SER A 483 -38.02 6.74 14.29
CA SER A 483 -37.72 8.03 14.92
C SER A 483 -36.33 8.61 14.64
N LYS A 484 -35.41 7.85 14.02
CA LYS A 484 -34.09 8.33 13.58
C LYS A 484 -33.85 7.90 12.14
N ASP A 485 -34.30 8.71 11.18
CA ASP A 485 -34.24 8.31 9.77
C ASP A 485 -32.90 8.72 9.14
N TYR A 486 -32.24 7.75 8.50
CA TYR A 486 -30.96 7.93 7.81
C TYR A 486 -31.10 8.94 6.67
N GLU A 487 -32.28 9.00 6.03
CA GLU A 487 -32.62 10.01 5.02
C GLU A 487 -32.57 11.44 5.57
N THR A 488 -32.90 11.65 6.85
CA THR A 488 -32.84 12.97 7.49
C THR A 488 -31.39 13.39 7.68
N LEU A 489 -30.55 12.48 8.21
CA LEU A 489 -29.12 12.72 8.37
C LEU A 489 -28.43 12.99 7.02
N GLN A 490 -28.81 12.24 5.98
CA GLN A 490 -28.31 12.45 4.62
C GLN A 490 -28.72 13.81 4.05
N LYS A 491 -29.98 14.21 4.25
CA LYS A 491 -30.48 15.53 3.85
C LYS A 491 -29.78 16.65 4.60
N ASP A 492 -29.52 16.50 5.89
CA ASP A 492 -28.83 17.51 6.70
C ASP A 492 -27.39 17.74 6.21
N ILE A 493 -26.67 16.65 5.93
CA ILE A 493 -25.30 16.73 5.40
C ILE A 493 -25.30 17.36 4.00
N GLN A 494 -26.18 16.89 3.11
CA GLN A 494 -26.29 17.46 1.77
C GLN A 494 -26.62 18.95 1.82
N THR A 495 -27.60 19.33 2.64
CA THR A 495 -28.03 20.71 2.80
C THR A 495 -26.91 21.60 3.33
N ALA A 496 -26.10 21.10 4.26
CA ALA A 496 -24.97 21.87 4.80
C ALA A 496 -23.88 22.11 3.74
N LEU A 497 -23.49 21.06 3.00
CA LEU A 497 -22.49 21.16 1.93
C LEU A 497 -22.97 22.05 0.78
N ASP A 498 -24.23 21.90 0.35
CA ASP A 498 -24.82 22.71 -0.72
C ASP A 498 -25.00 24.16 -0.30
N LYS A 499 -25.44 24.43 0.93
CA LYS A 499 -25.52 25.81 1.45
C LYS A 499 -24.16 26.46 1.52
N ALA A 500 -23.12 25.75 1.97
CA ALA A 500 -21.76 26.26 1.97
C ALA A 500 -21.32 26.63 0.55
N LEU A 501 -21.53 25.74 -0.42
CA LEU A 501 -21.18 25.96 -1.82
C LEU A 501 -21.98 27.14 -2.44
N GLN A 502 -23.29 27.21 -2.21
CA GLN A 502 -24.14 28.30 -2.69
C GLN A 502 -23.73 29.66 -2.11
N ASN A 503 -23.40 29.71 -0.82
CA ASN A 503 -22.92 30.94 -0.18
C ASN A 503 -21.59 31.41 -0.75
N ILE A 504 -20.76 30.47 -1.20
CA ILE A 504 -19.51 30.79 -1.89
C ILE A 504 -19.81 31.26 -3.33
N LYS A 505 -20.68 30.58 -4.09
CA LYS A 505 -21.06 30.91 -5.47
C LYS A 505 -21.80 32.27 -5.63
N LYS A 506 -22.45 32.78 -4.58
CA LYS A 506 -23.21 34.05 -4.59
C LYS A 506 -22.32 35.31 -4.50
N LYS A 507 -21.01 35.14 -4.32
CA LYS A 507 -20.00 36.21 -4.35
C LYS A 507 -19.02 35.90 -5.47
#